data_AF-A0A0R2TZI8-F1
#
_entry.id   AF-A0A0R2TZI8-F1
#
_cell.length_a   1.000
_cell.length_b   1.000
_cell.length_c   1.000
_cell.angle_alpha   90.00
_cell.angle_beta   90.00
_cell.angle_gamma   90.00
#
_symmetry.space_group_name_H-M   'P 1'
#
loop_
_entity.id
_entity.type
_entity.pdbx_description
1 polymer ?
#
loop_
_entity_poly.entity_id
_entity_poly.type
_entity_poly.pdbx_seq_one_letter_code
_entity_poly.pdbx_strand_id
1 'polypeptide(L)'
;MVEFANRGKAENLSPEDAILNAGKKRFRAILLTTLTTFVGLLPLLFETSVQAQFVIPMALSLSFGILFASAITLVLIPCLYLVAETNHRFISSILLLLLLILLSYVMVFFEVLALSMAVVISVLLVIGLVALSISKFMGYFPENEAQA
;
A
#
# COMPACT_ATOMS: atom_id res chain seq x y z
N MET A 1 4.30 -9.29 -4.05
CA MET A 1 5.39 -8.73 -4.86
C MET A 1 6.56 -8.37 -3.98
N VAL A 2 6.34 -7.50 -2.99
CA VAL A 2 7.32 -7.06 -1.99
C VAL A 2 8.15 -8.21 -1.40
N GLU A 3 7.54 -9.29 -0.94
CA GLU A 3 8.28 -10.43 -0.37
C GLU A 3 9.26 -11.10 -1.36
N PHE A 4 8.88 -11.20 -2.64
CA PHE A 4 9.76 -11.76 -3.66
C PHE A 4 10.91 -10.81 -3.98
N ALA A 5 10.67 -9.49 -3.93
CA ALA A 5 11.72 -8.49 -4.08
C ALA A 5 12.67 -8.50 -2.87
N ASN A 6 12.15 -8.60 -1.65
CA ASN A 6 12.96 -8.71 -0.43
C ASN A 6 13.83 -9.96 -0.42
N ARG A 7 13.31 -11.10 -0.90
CA ARG A 7 14.12 -12.30 -1.12
C ARG A 7 15.23 -12.07 -2.15
N GLY A 8 14.94 -11.39 -3.25
CA GLY A 8 15.95 -11.02 -4.25
C GLY A 8 17.06 -10.15 -3.66
N LYS A 9 16.72 -9.21 -2.78
CA LYS A 9 17.70 -8.41 -2.02
C LYS A 9 18.55 -9.27 -1.08
N ALA A 10 17.96 -10.27 -0.42
CA ALA A 10 18.72 -11.22 0.41
C ALA A 10 19.72 -12.06 -0.42
N GLU A 11 19.48 -12.18 -1.73
CA GLU A 11 20.38 -12.79 -2.71
C GLU A 11 21.40 -11.78 -3.31
N ASN A 12 21.56 -10.59 -2.71
CA ASN A 12 22.43 -9.47 -3.14
C ASN A 12 22.10 -8.88 -4.53
N LEU A 13 20.86 -9.03 -5.02
CA LEU A 13 20.41 -8.35 -6.24
C LEU A 13 20.20 -6.85 -5.96
N SER A 14 20.43 -6.02 -6.99
CA SER A 14 20.05 -4.61 -6.95
C SER A 14 18.52 -4.47 -6.74
N PRO A 15 18.03 -3.40 -6.09
CA PRO A 15 16.59 -3.21 -5.88
C PRO A 15 15.77 -3.26 -7.17
N GLU A 16 16.34 -2.75 -8.27
CA GLU A 16 15.76 -2.78 -9.62
C GLU A 16 15.65 -4.20 -10.16
N ASP A 17 16.72 -4.98 -10.08
CA ASP A 17 16.73 -6.38 -10.53
C ASP A 17 15.83 -7.26 -9.67
N ALA A 18 15.81 -7.01 -8.36
CA ALA A 18 14.99 -7.74 -7.41
C ALA A 18 13.49 -7.54 -7.69
N ILE A 19 13.04 -6.31 -7.95
CA ILE A 19 11.64 -6.02 -8.26
C ILE A 19 11.24 -6.50 -9.66
N LEU A 20 12.15 -6.42 -10.65
CA LEU A 20 11.91 -6.94 -12.00
C LEU A 20 11.75 -8.47 -11.99
N ASN A 21 12.62 -9.17 -11.26
CA ASN A 21 12.55 -10.62 -11.10
C ASN A 21 11.31 -11.06 -10.30
N ALA A 22 10.95 -10.31 -9.26
CA ALA A 22 9.70 -10.53 -8.52
C ALA A 22 8.47 -10.36 -9.43
N GLY A 23 8.47 -9.31 -10.25
CA GLY A 23 7.47 -9.01 -11.28
C GLY A 23 7.24 -10.20 -12.21
N LYS A 24 8.30 -10.66 -12.87
CA LYS A 24 8.26 -11.82 -13.80
C LYS A 24 7.72 -13.08 -13.13
N LYS A 25 8.15 -13.38 -11.89
CA LYS A 25 7.73 -14.58 -11.16
C LYS A 25 6.25 -14.58 -10.79
N ARG A 26 5.67 -13.44 -10.39
CA ARG A 26 4.24 -13.41 -10.01
C ARG A 26 3.29 -12.90 -11.07
N PHE A 27 3.75 -12.35 -12.20
CA PHE A 27 2.88 -11.89 -13.28
C PHE A 27 1.88 -12.96 -13.70
N ARG A 28 2.36 -14.20 -13.92
CA ARG A 28 1.51 -15.34 -14.27
C ARG A 28 0.48 -15.67 -13.19
N ALA A 29 0.91 -15.71 -11.93
CA ALA A 29 0.04 -16.03 -10.81
C ALA A 29 -1.05 -14.97 -10.61
N ILE A 30 -0.69 -13.68 -10.66
CA ILE A 30 -1.64 -12.56 -10.51
C ILE A 30 -2.66 -12.58 -11.64
N LEU A 31 -2.21 -12.68 -12.90
CA LEU A 31 -3.14 -12.74 -14.02
C LEU A 31 -4.07 -13.95 -13.94
N LEU A 32 -3.54 -15.12 -13.58
CA LEU A 32 -4.36 -16.33 -13.46
C LEU A 32 -5.40 -16.18 -12.36
N THR A 33 -5.04 -15.70 -11.17
CA THR A 33 -5.99 -15.47 -10.08
C THR A 33 -7.07 -14.48 -10.50
N THR A 34 -6.69 -13.36 -11.10
CA THR A 34 -7.63 -12.33 -11.55
C THR A 34 -8.60 -12.86 -12.60
N LEU A 35 -8.08 -13.59 -13.60
CA LEU A 35 -8.90 -14.23 -14.62
C LEU A 35 -9.83 -15.28 -14.02
N THR A 36 -9.31 -16.16 -13.15
CA THR A 36 -10.12 -17.21 -12.52
C THR A 36 -11.21 -16.62 -11.62
N THR A 37 -10.94 -15.55 -10.88
CA THR A 37 -11.98 -14.90 -10.06
C THR A 37 -13.01 -14.20 -10.94
N PHE A 38 -12.57 -13.48 -11.97
CA PHE A 38 -13.49 -12.82 -12.91
C PHE A 38 -14.39 -13.84 -13.61
N VAL A 39 -13.80 -14.91 -14.14
CA VAL A 39 -14.53 -16.01 -14.78
C VAL A 39 -15.42 -16.77 -13.80
N GLY A 40 -14.98 -16.96 -12.55
CA GLY A 40 -15.79 -17.60 -11.51
C GLY A 40 -17.02 -16.79 -11.11
N LEU A 41 -16.98 -15.47 -11.28
CA LEU A 41 -18.11 -14.57 -11.01
C LEU A 41 -19.02 -14.38 -12.24
N LEU A 42 -18.56 -14.69 -13.47
CA LEU A 42 -19.38 -14.56 -14.68
C LEU A 42 -20.74 -15.28 -14.59
N PRO A 43 -20.84 -16.55 -14.12
CA PRO A 43 -22.13 -17.23 -14.04
C PRO A 43 -23.14 -16.51 -13.14
N LEU A 44 -22.68 -15.93 -12.03
CA LEU A 44 -23.53 -15.15 -11.12
C LEU A 44 -24.09 -13.89 -11.79
N LEU A 45 -23.36 -13.31 -12.73
CA LEU A 45 -23.81 -12.14 -13.48
C LEU A 45 -24.91 -12.46 -14.50
N PHE A 46 -25.04 -13.73 -14.91
CA PHE A 46 -26.08 -14.21 -15.82
C PHE A 46 -27.31 -14.80 -15.11
N GLU A 47 -27.27 -14.90 -13.78
CA GLU A 47 -28.36 -15.48 -12.99
C GLU A 47 -29.53 -14.49 -12.88
N THR A 48 -30.75 -14.92 -13.21
CA THR A 48 -31.93 -14.03 -13.30
C THR A 48 -32.86 -14.10 -12.09
N SER A 49 -32.56 -14.95 -11.10
CA SER A 49 -33.40 -15.11 -9.90
C SER A 49 -33.48 -13.83 -9.06
N VAL A 50 -34.61 -13.64 -8.35
CA VAL A 50 -34.86 -12.45 -7.52
C VAL A 50 -33.81 -12.32 -6.41
N GLN A 51 -33.34 -13.44 -5.85
CA GLN A 51 -32.23 -13.44 -4.90
C GLN A 51 -30.90 -12.98 -5.52
N ALA A 52 -30.64 -13.33 -6.79
CA ALA A 52 -29.41 -12.95 -7.48
C ALA A 52 -29.35 -11.45 -7.84
N GLN A 53 -30.50 -10.79 -8.02
CA GLN A 53 -30.52 -9.35 -8.33
C GLN A 53 -29.83 -8.47 -7.29
N PHE A 54 -29.81 -8.88 -6.02
CA PHE A 54 -29.05 -8.19 -4.97
C PHE A 54 -27.55 -8.52 -4.97
N VAL A 55 -27.17 -9.69 -5.50
CA VAL A 55 -25.77 -10.18 -5.52
C VAL A 55 -25.02 -9.69 -6.77
N ILE A 56 -25.70 -9.54 -7.91
CA ILE A 56 -25.14 -9.03 -9.17
C ILE A 56 -24.35 -7.72 -8.99
N PRO A 57 -24.89 -6.64 -8.38
CA PRO A 57 -24.14 -5.39 -8.23
C PRO A 57 -22.91 -5.53 -7.32
N MET A 58 -22.96 -6.43 -6.33
CA MET A 58 -21.81 -6.73 -5.48
C MET A 58 -20.72 -7.49 -6.27
N ALA A 59 -21.10 -8.50 -7.04
CA ALA A 59 -20.19 -9.30 -7.87
C ALA A 59 -19.54 -8.46 -8.98
N LEU A 60 -20.29 -7.54 -9.59
CA LEU A 60 -19.79 -6.57 -10.56
C LEU A 60 -18.70 -5.67 -9.95
N SER A 61 -18.99 -5.07 -8.79
CA SER A 61 -18.04 -4.22 -8.08
C SER A 61 -16.73 -4.96 -7.75
N LEU A 62 -16.85 -6.20 -7.24
CA LEU A 62 -15.68 -7.04 -6.93
C LEU A 62 -14.86 -7.39 -8.18
N SER A 63 -15.53 -7.75 -9.28
CA SER A 63 -14.90 -8.14 -10.54
C SER A 63 -14.04 -7.01 -11.12
N PHE A 64 -14.59 -5.80 -11.21
CA PHE A 64 -13.83 -4.61 -11.62
C PHE A 64 -12.75 -4.23 -10.59
N GLY A 65 -13.05 -4.37 -9.30
CA GLY A 65 -12.10 -4.11 -8.22
C GLY A 65 -10.84 -4.96 -8.31
N ILE A 66 -10.97 -6.25 -8.61
CA ILE A 66 -9.81 -7.16 -8.74
C ILE A 66 -9.00 -6.84 -10.01
N LEU A 67 -9.65 -6.54 -11.13
CA LEU A 67 -8.96 -6.11 -12.35
C LEU A 67 -8.12 -4.85 -12.09
N PHE A 68 -8.71 -3.85 -11.41
CA PHE A 68 -8.02 -2.63 -11.04
C PHE A 68 -6.89 -2.87 -10.02
N ALA A 69 -7.14 -3.68 -8.98
CA ALA A 69 -6.13 -4.05 -7.99
C ALA A 69 -4.94 -4.80 -8.62
N SER A 70 -5.19 -5.57 -9.67
CA SER A 70 -4.13 -6.25 -10.43
C SER A 70 -3.23 -5.28 -11.16
N ALA A 71 -3.82 -4.26 -11.82
CA ALA A 71 -3.07 -3.20 -12.47
C ALA A 71 -2.22 -2.42 -11.46
N ILE A 72 -2.80 -2.06 -10.30
CA ILE A 72 -2.06 -1.45 -9.18
C ILE A 72 -0.89 -2.34 -8.73
N THR A 73 -1.14 -3.64 -8.56
CA THR A 73 -0.11 -4.56 -8.06
C THR A 73 1.05 -4.76 -9.04
N LEU A 74 0.78 -4.71 -10.35
CA LEU A 74 1.79 -4.91 -11.39
C LEU A 74 2.54 -3.63 -11.78
N VAL A 75 1.91 -2.46 -11.64
CA VAL A 75 2.50 -1.18 -12.06
C VAL A 75 2.87 -0.33 -10.86
N LEU A 76 1.90 -0.01 -9.99
CA LEU A 76 2.10 0.93 -8.90
C LEU A 76 3.00 0.35 -7.81
N ILE A 77 2.83 -0.92 -7.43
CA ILE A 77 3.63 -1.52 -6.34
C ILE A 77 5.13 -1.56 -6.67
N PRO A 78 5.59 -1.96 -7.87
CA PRO A 78 7.01 -1.86 -8.22
C PRO A 78 7.58 -0.45 -8.11
N CYS A 79 6.84 0.56 -8.60
CA CYS A 79 7.27 1.96 -8.51
C CYS A 79 7.36 2.40 -7.04
N LEU A 80 6.34 2.10 -6.23
CA LEU A 80 6.34 2.41 -4.80
C LEU A 80 7.46 1.70 -4.05
N TYR A 81 7.80 0.47 -4.44
CA TYR A 81 8.90 -0.28 -3.83
C TYR A 81 10.24 0.42 -4.04
N LEU A 82 10.55 0.85 -5.26
CA LEU A 82 11.80 1.56 -5.56
C LEU A 82 11.89 2.90 -4.82
N VAL A 83 10.80 3.67 -4.82
CA VAL A 83 10.72 4.93 -4.07
C VAL A 83 10.91 4.69 -2.57
N ALA A 84 10.34 3.60 -2.05
CA ALA A 84 10.46 3.25 -0.64
C ALA A 84 11.86 2.81 -0.24
N GLU A 85 12.57 2.12 -1.13
CA GLU A 85 13.94 1.71 -0.90
C GLU A 85 14.88 2.93 -0.82
N THR A 86 14.78 3.86 -1.78
CA THR A 86 15.58 5.10 -1.78
C THR A 86 15.30 5.96 -0.55
N ASN A 87 14.04 5.99 -0.08
CA ASN A 87 13.58 6.91 0.96
C ASN A 87 13.10 6.23 2.25
N HIS A 88 13.66 5.07 2.59
CA HIS A 88 13.16 4.22 3.70
C HIS A 88 13.03 4.97 5.04
N ARG A 89 13.94 5.90 5.36
CA ARG A 89 13.89 6.72 6.58
C ARG A 89 12.65 7.63 6.61
N PHE A 90 12.39 8.31 5.49
CA PHE A 90 11.25 9.21 5.37
C PHE A 90 9.92 8.47 5.46
N ILE A 91 9.81 7.34 4.76
CA ILE A 91 8.58 6.53 4.78
C ILE A 91 8.33 5.95 6.18
N SER A 92 9.38 5.47 6.85
CA SER A 92 9.27 4.97 8.23
C SER A 92 8.80 6.08 9.19
N SER A 93 9.33 7.30 9.07
CA SER A 93 8.87 8.44 9.88
C SER A 93 7.41 8.80 9.63
N ILE A 94 6.96 8.83 8.36
CA ILE A 94 5.54 9.06 8.02
C ILE A 94 4.64 7.98 8.64
N LEU A 95 5.00 6.72 8.45
CA LEU A 95 4.21 5.58 8.92
C LEU A 95 4.10 5.58 10.45
N LEU A 96 5.18 5.90 11.15
CA LEU A 96 5.20 6.00 12.62
C LEU A 96 4.30 7.13 13.10
N LEU A 97 4.32 8.30 12.45
CA LEU A 97 3.42 9.41 12.79
C LEU A 97 1.95 9.04 12.60
N LEU A 98 1.61 8.35 11.51
CA LEU A 98 0.24 7.84 11.29
C LEU A 98 -0.17 6.83 12.36
N LEU A 99 0.74 5.94 12.77
CA LEU A 99 0.50 4.98 13.85
C LEU A 99 0.25 5.68 15.19
N LEU A 100 1.01 6.73 15.52
CA LEU A 100 0.82 7.50 16.75
C LEU A 100 -0.51 8.27 16.74
N ILE A 101 -0.93 8.79 15.60
CA ILE A 101 -2.25 9.40 15.43
C ILE A 101 -3.34 8.35 15.71
N LEU A 102 -3.24 7.17 15.10
CA LEU A 102 -4.18 6.08 15.33
C LEU A 102 -4.22 5.67 16.81
N LEU A 103 -3.06 5.50 17.44
CA LEU A 103 -2.93 5.15 18.85
C LEU A 103 -3.59 6.19 19.77
N SER A 104 -3.43 7.47 19.46
CA SER A 104 -4.06 8.56 20.19
C SER A 104 -5.59 8.46 20.15
N TYR A 105 -6.17 8.17 18.97
CA TYR A 105 -7.61 7.96 18.84
C TYR A 105 -8.10 6.68 19.53
N VAL A 106 -7.30 5.61 19.55
CA VAL A 106 -7.63 4.39 20.30
C VAL A 106 -7.64 4.65 21.81
N MET A 107 -6.74 5.47 22.36
CA MET A 107 -6.76 5.82 23.78
C MET A 107 -8.00 6.60 24.21
N VAL A 108 -8.58 7.41 23.31
CA VAL A 108 -9.87 8.09 23.55
C VAL A 108 -11.01 7.08 23.66
N PHE A 109 -11.00 6.03 22.82
CA PHE A 109 -12.03 4.99 22.84
C PHE A 109 -12.08 4.24 24.18
N PHE A 110 -10.94 4.05 24.85
CA PHE A 110 -10.85 3.42 26.17
C PHE A 110 -11.10 4.38 27.36
N GLU A 111 -11.52 5.63 27.10
CA GLU A 111 -11.66 6.71 28.12
C GLU A 111 -10.37 7.04 28.89
N VAL A 112 -9.22 6.52 28.46
CA VAL A 112 -7.91 6.79 29.10
C VAL A 112 -7.46 8.24 28.83
N LEU A 113 -7.91 8.84 27.72
CA LEU A 113 -7.52 10.18 27.29
C LEU A 113 -8.74 11.01 26.85
N ALA A 114 -8.81 12.27 27.30
CA ALA A 114 -9.84 13.20 26.87
C ALA A 114 -9.72 13.55 25.37
N LEU A 115 -10.87 13.70 24.69
CA LEU A 115 -10.94 14.01 23.26
C LEU A 115 -10.15 15.28 22.88
N SER A 116 -10.18 16.31 23.73
CA SER A 116 -9.44 17.57 23.51
C SER A 116 -7.93 17.35 23.44
N MET A 117 -7.38 16.51 24.32
CA MET A 117 -5.95 16.21 24.36
C MET A 117 -5.51 15.36 23.16
N ALA A 118 -6.34 14.39 22.74
CA ALA A 118 -6.06 13.58 21.56
C ALA A 118 -6.05 14.40 20.26
N VAL A 119 -6.97 15.36 20.12
CA VAL A 119 -6.99 16.29 18.99
C VAL A 119 -5.75 17.18 18.96
N VAL A 120 -5.29 17.67 20.12
CA VAL A 120 -4.04 18.45 20.19
C VAL A 120 -2.84 17.61 19.76
N ILE A 121 -2.73 16.36 20.24
CA ILE A 121 -1.66 15.44 19.86
C ILE A 121 -1.71 15.13 18.36
N SER A 122 -2.88 14.83 17.79
CA SER A 122 -3.00 14.53 16.36
C SER A 122 -2.64 15.73 15.49
N VAL A 123 -3.04 16.95 15.87
CA VAL A 123 -2.65 18.19 15.17
C VAL A 123 -1.14 18.40 15.22
N LEU A 124 -0.50 18.22 16.38
CA LEU A 124 0.96 18.33 16.51
C LEU A 124 1.70 17.31 15.65
N LEU A 125 1.22 16.05 15.62
CA LEU A 125 1.79 14.99 14.78
C LEU A 125 1.64 15.31 13.29
N VAL A 126 0.50 15.89 12.87
CA VAL A 126 0.27 16.34 11.49
C VAL A 126 1.19 17.51 11.12
N ILE A 127 1.38 18.48 12.02
CA ILE A 127 2.34 19.58 11.80
C ILE A 127 3.76 19.03 11.64
N GLY A 128 4.17 18.10 12.51
CA GLY A 128 5.45 17.40 12.41
C GLY A 128 5.60 16.66 11.07
N LEU A 129 4.56 15.95 10.64
CA LEU A 129 4.50 15.24 9.36
C LEU A 129 4.70 16.19 8.16
N VAL A 130 4.01 17.32 8.17
CA VAL A 130 4.10 18.34 7.12
C VAL A 130 5.49 18.98 7.11
N ALA A 131 6.04 19.34 8.27
CA ALA A 131 7.39 19.89 8.38
C ALA A 131 8.46 18.91 7.86
N LEU A 132 8.32 17.62 8.16
CA LEU A 132 9.21 16.55 7.68
C LEU A 132 9.08 16.33 6.17
N SER A 133 7.86 16.50 5.63
CA SER A 133 7.60 16.43 4.18
C SER A 133 8.19 17.62 3.42
N ILE A 134 8.08 18.84 3.98
CA ILE A 134 8.65 20.06 3.40
C ILE A 134 10.19 20.05 3.47
N SER A 135 10.77 19.64 4.60
CA SER A 135 12.23 19.59 4.76
C SER A 135 12.90 18.64 3.76
N LYS A 136 12.24 17.51 3.45
CA LYS A 136 12.69 16.59 2.41
C LYS A 136 12.51 17.17 1.00
N PHE A 137 11.42 17.88 0.74
CA PHE A 137 11.18 18.53 -0.55
C PHE A 137 12.18 19.67 -0.84
N MET A 138 12.64 20.37 0.20
CA MET A 138 13.66 21.42 0.10
C MET A 138 15.11 20.91 -0.01
N GLY A 139 15.34 19.60 -0.13
CA GLY A 139 16.68 19.06 -0.35
C GLY A 139 17.62 19.16 0.85
N TYR A 140 17.09 19.32 2.07
CA TYR A 140 17.90 19.42 3.30
C TYR A 140 18.51 18.07 3.75
N PHE A 141 18.27 16.99 3.00
CA PHE A 141 18.98 15.73 3.12
C PHE A 141 20.06 15.66 2.04
N PRO A 142 21.35 15.79 2.37
CA PRO A 142 22.40 15.40 1.44
C PRO A 142 22.26 13.90 1.16
N GLU A 143 22.01 13.55 -0.10
CA GLU A 143 22.22 12.18 -0.59
C GLU A 143 23.71 11.90 -0.44
N ASN A 144 24.08 11.21 0.64
CA ASN A 144 25.46 10.81 0.89
C ASN A 144 25.95 10.03 -0.34
N GLU A 145 26.96 10.58 -1.00
CA GLU A 145 27.86 9.94 -1.96
C GLU A 145 28.57 8.73 -1.32
N ALA A 146 27.84 7.66 -1.03
CA ALA A 146 28.37 6.43 -0.45
C ALA A 146 28.02 5.21 -1.31
N GLN A 147 28.16 5.36 -2.63
CA GLN A 147 28.35 4.24 -3.55
C GLN A 147 29.44 4.65 -4.58
N ALA A 148 30.68 4.66 -4.09
CA ALA A 148 31.88 4.46 -4.91
C ALA A 148 32.33 3.00 -4.75
#